data_AF-A0A1V4RMH8-F1
#
_entry.id   AF-A0A1V4RMH8-F1
#
_cell.length_a   1.000
_cell.length_b   1.000
_cell.length_c   1.000
_cell.angle_alpha   90.00
_cell.angle_beta   90.00
_cell.angle_gamma   90.00
#
_symmetry.space_group_name_H-M   'P 1'
#
loop_
_entity.id
_entity.type
_entity.pdbx_description
1 polymer ?
#
loop_
_entity_poly.entity_id
_entity_poly.type
_entity_poly.pdbx_seq_one_letter_code
_entity_poly.pdbx_strand_id
1 'polypeptide(L)' 'MSDFKFEGTTRNGKLVQGVISANHYLQAKKRIRQFASKHRLKILHVKKRKTFLYKIQRNDEKPISGEQKAFSKEEGYL' A
#
# COMPACT_ATOMS: atom_id res chain seq x y z
N MET A 1 -7.01 -12.92 -4.82
CA MET A 1 -7.16 -11.46 -5.02
C MET A 1 -6.05 -10.74 -4.27
N SER A 2 -5.60 -9.58 -4.75
CA SER A 2 -4.58 -8.77 -4.07
C SER A 2 -5.13 -7.40 -3.69
N ASP A 3 -4.66 -6.87 -2.58
CA ASP A 3 -4.99 -5.51 -2.13
C ASP A 3 -4.00 -4.49 -2.69
N PHE A 4 -4.53 -3.34 -3.06
CA PHE A 4 -3.79 -2.20 -3.58
C PHE A 4 -4.19 -0.96 -2.79
N LYS A 5 -3.23 -0.38 -2.08
CA LYS A 5 -3.39 0.91 -1.41
C LYS A 5 -3.13 2.02 -2.42
N PHE A 6 -3.95 3.06 -2.41
CA PHE A 6 -3.72 4.27 -3.17
C PHE A 6 -3.69 5.48 -2.24
N GLU A 7 -2.93 6.48 -2.65
CA GLU A 7 -2.84 7.79 -2.01
C GLU A 7 -3.06 8.85 -3.08
N GLY A 8 -3.82 9.88 -2.74
CA GLY A 8 -4.15 10.99 -3.61
C GLY A 8 -4.45 12.26 -2.82
N THR A 9 -4.73 13.33 -3.55
CA THR A 9 -5.07 14.64 -3.00
C THR A 9 -6.35 15.17 -3.62
N THR A 10 -7.21 15.77 -2.81
CA THR A 10 -8.34 16.57 -3.31
C THR A 10 -7.84 17.89 -3.92
N ARG A 11 -8.69 18.59 -4.67
CA ARG A 11 -8.40 19.95 -5.14
C ARG A 11 -8.03 20.93 -4.01
N ASN A 12 -8.50 20.67 -2.79
CA ASN A 12 -8.23 21.51 -1.62
C ASN A 12 -6.97 21.06 -0.86
N GLY A 13 -6.15 20.18 -1.45
CA GLY A 13 -4.90 19.71 -0.86
C GLY A 13 -5.05 18.64 0.23
N LYS A 14 -6.27 18.26 0.62
CA LYS A 14 -6.49 17.19 1.61
C LYS A 14 -6.01 15.85 1.04
N LEU A 15 -5.16 15.16 1.80
CA LEU A 15 -4.72 13.79 1.51
C LEU A 15 -5.88 12.81 1.66
N VAL A 16 -6.00 11.90 0.70
CA VAL A 16 -6.99 10.82 0.68
C VAL A 16 -6.24 9.52 0.40
N GLN A 17 -6.47 8.53 1.26
CA GLN A 17 -5.94 7.18 1.07
C GLN A 17 -7.06 6.17 1.11
N GLY A 18 -6.86 5.04 0.42
CA GLY A 18 -7.82 3.95 0.43
C GLY A 18 -7.19 2.65 -0.05
N VAL A 19 -7.90 1.55 0.18
CA VAL A 19 -7.48 0.21 -0.24
C VAL A 19 -8.55 -0.37 -1.16
N ILE A 20 -8.12 -0.99 -2.25
CA ILE A 20 -9.01 -1.73 -3.14
C ILE A 20 -8.48 -3.15 -3.37
N SER A 21 -9.38 -4.12 -3.45
CA SER A 21 -9.02 -5.49 -3.82
C SER A 21 -9.30 -5.71 -5.31
N ALA A 22 -8.35 -6.32 -6.01
CA ALA A 22 -8.46 -6.62 -7.45
C ALA A 22 -7.67 -7.89 -7.80
N ASN A 23 -8.02 -8.49 -8.95
CA ASN A 23 -7.32 -9.69 -9.44
C ASN A 23 -5.90 -9.39 -9.94
N HIS A 24 -5.69 -8.21 -10.52
CA HIS A 24 -4.41 -7.78 -11.05
C HIS A 24 -4.28 -6.25 -11.05
N TYR A 25 -3.03 -5.76 -11.14
CA TYR A 25 -2.70 -4.33 -11.01
C TYR A 25 -3.45 -3.44 -12.01
N LEU A 26 -3.64 -3.89 -13.26
CA LEU A 26 -4.39 -3.13 -14.27
C LEU A 26 -5.85 -2.87 -13.85
N GLN A 27 -6.52 -3.87 -13.29
CA GLN A 27 -7.89 -3.74 -12.80
C GLN A 27 -7.95 -2.79 -11.59
N ALA A 28 -6.97 -2.90 -10.68
CA ALA A 28 -6.84 -1.97 -9.56
C ALA A 28 -6.66 -0.52 -10.05
N LYS A 29 -5.70 -0.28 -10.95
CA LYS A 29 -5.42 1.05 -11.51
C LYS A 29 -6.63 1.63 -12.26
N LYS A 30 -7.43 0.80 -12.94
CA LYS A 30 -8.68 1.23 -13.59
C LYS A 30 -9.71 1.69 -12.56
N ARG A 31 -9.96 0.90 -11.52
CA ARG A 31 -10.90 1.24 -10.43
C ARG A 31 -10.47 2.50 -9.67
N ILE A 32 -9.18 2.61 -9.33
CA ILE A 32 -8.62 3.81 -8.67
C ILE A 32 -8.79 5.05 -9.54
N ARG A 33 -8.54 4.96 -10.86
CA ARG A 33 -8.75 6.09 -11.78
C ARG A 33 -10.23 6.48 -11.87
N GLN A 34 -11.14 5.53 -11.96
CA GLN A 34 -12.58 5.81 -11.99
C GLN A 34 -13.03 6.53 -10.70
N PHE A 35 -12.57 6.05 -9.55
CA PHE A 35 -12.81 6.69 -8.27
C PHE A 35 -12.22 8.11 -8.23
N ALA A 36 -10.96 8.26 -8.65
CA ALA A 36 -10.28 9.55 -8.67
C ALA A 36 -11.01 10.57 -9.55
N SER A 37 -11.43 10.18 -10.75
CA SER A 37 -12.20 11.03 -11.65
C SER A 37 -13.54 11.44 -11.05
N LYS A 38 -14.27 10.49 -10.42
CA LYS A 38 -15.56 10.78 -9.77
C LYS A 38 -15.44 11.75 -8.61
N HIS A 39 -14.38 11.62 -7.82
CA HIS A 39 -14.15 12.42 -6.61
C HIS A 39 -13.19 13.61 -6.82
N ARG A 40 -12.81 13.88 -8.08
CA ARG A 40 -11.86 14.96 -8.45
C ARG A 40 -10.56 14.90 -7.65
N LEU A 41 -10.06 13.67 -7.44
CA LEU A 41 -8.81 13.40 -6.75
C LEU A 41 -7.66 13.33 -7.76
N LYS A 42 -6.51 13.85 -7.38
CA LYS A 42 -5.24 13.62 -8.05
C LYS A 42 -4.52 12.47 -7.35
N ILE A 43 -4.35 11.34 -8.02
CA ILE A 43 -3.63 10.18 -7.47
C ILE A 43 -2.14 10.47 -7.47
N LEU A 44 -1.49 10.25 -6.32
CA LEU A 44 -0.05 10.39 -6.13
C LEU A 44 0.64 9.03 -6.29
N HIS A 45 0.18 8.03 -5.56
CA HIS A 45 0.81 6.70 -5.53
C HIS A 45 -0.22 5.58 -5.50
N VAL A 46 0.14 4.45 -6.11
CA VAL A 46 -0.59 3.17 -5.99
C VAL A 46 0.43 2.11 -5.60
N LYS A 47 0.31 1.58 -4.38
CA LYS A 47 1.19 0.55 -3.82
C LYS A 47 0.43 -0.77 -3.74
N LYS A 48 0.97 -1.83 -4.37
CA LYS A 48 0.48 -3.20 -4.18
C LYS A 48 0.93 -3.70 -2.81
N ARG A 49 0.04 -4.33 -2.04
CA ARG A 49 0.42 -5.05 -0.81
C ARG A 49 1.44 -6.12 -1.18
N LYS A 50 2.60 -6.12 -0.51
CA LYS A 50 3.63 -7.14 -0.68
C LYS A 50 3.82 -7.86 0.65
N THR A 51 4.09 -9.15 0.61
CA THR A 51 4.64 -9.83 1.77
C THR A 51 6.10 -9.43 1.85
N PHE A 52 6.49 -8.83 2.95
CA PHE A 52 7.87 -8.52 3.25
C PHE A 52 8.35 -9.56 4.27
N LEU A 53 9.46 -10.20 3.95
CA LEU A 53 10.20 -11.05 4.88
C LEU A 53 11.11 -10.12 5.69
N TYR A 54 10.95 -10.12 7.01
CA TYR A 54 11.80 -9.37 7.90
C TYR A 54 12.66 -10.36 8.69
N LYS A 55 13.95 -10.07 8.79
CA LYS A 55 14.90 -10.77 9.66
C LYS A 55 15.45 -9.71 10.61
N ILE A 56 15.07 -9.81 11.88
CA ILE A 56 15.53 -8.91 12.94
C ILE A 56 16.49 -9.70 13.82
N GLN A 57 17.67 -9.14 14.06
CA GLN A 57 18.68 -9.71 14.96
C GLN A 57 19.06 -8.63 15.96
N ARG A 58 18.90 -8.94 17.26
CA ARG A 58 19.34 -8.07 18.34
C ARG A 58 20.65 -8.64 18.89
N ASN A 59 21.76 -7.92 18.68
CA ASN A 59 23.09 -8.34 19.13
C ASN A 59 23.43 -9.77 18.67
N ASP A 60 24.00 -10.59 19.55
CA ASP A 60 24.34 -12.00 19.31
C ASP A 60 23.16 -12.98 19.47
N GLU A 61 21.93 -12.48 19.65
CA GLU A 61 20.75 -13.36 19.73
C GLU A 61 20.45 -13.99 18.37
N LYS A 62 19.81 -15.16 18.40
CA LYS A 62 19.36 -15.83 17.19
C LYS A 62 18.35 -14.92 16.45
N PRO A 63 18.54 -14.70 15.14
CA PRO A 63 17.67 -13.83 14.37
C PRO A 63 16.24 -14.38 14.33
N ILE A 64 15.27 -13.50 14.58
CA ILE A 64 13.85 -13.82 14.42
C ILE A 64 13.46 -13.44 12.99
N SER A 65 12.94 -14.41 12.25
CA SER A 65 12.38 -14.24 10.92
C SER A 65 10.86 -14.31 10.96
N GLY A 66 10.18 -13.35 10.34
CA GLY A 66 8.73 -13.33 10.23
C GLY A 66 8.25 -12.82 8.87
N GLU A 67 7.08 -13.29 8.45
CA GLU A 67 6.37 -12.78 7.29
C GLU A 67 5.37 -11.70 7.73
N GLN A 68 5.50 -10.47 7.21
CA GLN A 68 4.49 -9.43 7.42
C GLN A 68 3.99 -8.88 6.09
N LYS A 69 2.67 -8.90 5.93
CA LYS A 69 1.98 -8.35 4.76
C LYS A 69 1.81 -6.85 4.93
N ALA A 70 2.74 -6.05 4.40
CA ALA A 70 2.73 -4.59 4.50
C ALA A 70 2.58 -3.90 3.13
N PHE A 71 2.22 -2.61 3.13
CA PHE A 71 2.17 -1.80 1.91
C PHE A 71 3.44 -0.98 1.69
N SER A 72 4.31 -0.86 2.71
CA SER A 72 5.72 -0.44 2.60
C SER A 72 6.60 -1.14 3.62
N LYS A 73 7.93 -1.05 3.45
CA LYS A 73 8.91 -1.69 4.35
C LYS A 73 8.94 -1.02 5.74
N GLU A 74 8.57 0.26 5.83
CA GLU A 74 8.59 1.03 7.08
C GLU A 74 7.44 0.73 8.06
N GLU A 75 6.36 0.05 7.64
CA GLU A 75 5.25 -0.31 8.55
C GLU A 75 5.60 -1.42 9.56
N GLY A 76 6.84 -1.95 9.54
CA GLY A 76 7.32 -3.05 10.39
C GLY A 76 8.19 -2.63 11.59
N TYR A 77 8.33 -1.35 11.89
CA TYR A 77 9.03 -0.87 13.09
C TYR A 77 8.02 -0.40 14.13
N LEU A 78 7.51 -1.34 14.93
CA LEU A 78 6.95 -1.10 16.26
C LEU A 78 7.65 -2.02 17.24
#